data_AF-A0A497M2L2-F1
#
_entry.id   AF-A0A497M2L2-F1
#
_cell.length_a   1.000
_cell.length_b   1.000
_cell.length_c   1.000
_cell.angle_alpha   90.00
_cell.angle_beta   90.00
_cell.angle_gamma   90.00
#
_symmetry.space_group_name_H-M   'P 1'
#
loop_
_entity.id
_entity.type
_entity.pdbx_description
1 polymer ?
#
loop_
_entity_poly.entity_id
_entity_poly.type
_entity_poly.pdbx_seq_one_letter_code
_entity_poly.pdbx_strand_id
1 'polypeptide(L)'
;MSLREENLNVILAELLAEKGLKALGEVILRRKGGRPEPDVLMELNGVRIVIEGKKPGMWDVLVEQCKERLDGNVCDLCVMVEYADVKLRKLVPNQLDVKEALLKGKFNVGFLSYVDRVGLDRWMAVKPKPEKYLDVGFDELLTYLMSVYSRVVKEDIVGPVIKRMNEVLNEFAVKVSSSIDVERLREVLELERLREELDEK
;
A
#
# COMPACT_ATOMS: atom_id res chain seq x y z
N MET A 1 -26.77 22.34 2.48
CA MET A 1 -26.63 20.92 2.89
C MET A 1 -25.48 20.35 2.06
N SER A 2 -24.36 19.95 2.66
CA SER A 2 -23.21 19.48 1.87
C SER A 2 -23.45 18.04 1.42
N LEU A 3 -23.08 17.71 0.18
CA LEU A 3 -23.00 16.31 -0.25
C LEU A 3 -22.12 15.53 0.73
N ARG A 4 -22.48 14.28 1.02
CA ARG A 4 -21.63 13.40 1.85
C ARG A 4 -20.40 12.98 1.05
N GLU A 5 -19.23 12.98 1.69
CA GLU A 5 -17.96 12.55 1.09
C GLU A 5 -18.07 11.14 0.50
N GLU A 6 -18.76 10.25 1.22
CA GLU A 6 -19.05 8.88 0.80
C GLU A 6 -19.67 8.81 -0.61
N ASN A 7 -20.58 9.74 -0.95
CA ASN A 7 -21.23 9.78 -2.25
C ASN A 7 -20.27 10.26 -3.36
N LEU A 8 -19.38 11.22 -3.04
CA LEU A 8 -18.34 11.65 -3.97
C LEU A 8 -17.36 10.50 -4.25
N ASN A 9 -16.94 9.77 -3.22
CA ASN A 9 -16.01 8.65 -3.32
C ASN A 9 -16.58 7.56 -4.24
N VAL A 10 -17.85 7.19 -4.03
CA VAL A 10 -18.55 6.18 -4.84
C VAL A 10 -18.66 6.62 -6.30
N ILE A 11 -19.10 7.85 -6.56
CA ILE A 11 -19.29 8.34 -7.94
C ILE A 11 -17.93 8.52 -8.64
N LEU A 12 -16.90 8.96 -7.93
CA LEU A 12 -15.55 9.04 -8.50
C LEU A 12 -15.04 7.66 -8.91
N ALA A 13 -15.23 6.64 -8.07
CA ALA A 13 -14.86 5.28 -8.39
C ALA A 13 -15.64 4.71 -9.59
N GLU A 14 -16.94 4.98 -9.68
CA GLU A 14 -17.76 4.66 -10.85
C GLU A 14 -17.17 5.30 -12.11
N LEU A 15 -16.82 6.59 -12.06
CA LEU A 15 -16.25 7.30 -13.20
C LEU A 15 -14.90 6.73 -13.63
N LEU A 16 -14.02 6.41 -12.67
CA LEU A 16 -12.72 5.79 -12.96
C LEU A 16 -12.90 4.39 -13.59
N ALA A 17 -13.84 3.60 -13.08
CA ALA A 17 -14.20 2.31 -13.64
C ALA A 17 -14.74 2.44 -15.07
N GLU A 18 -15.70 3.34 -15.29
CA GLU A 18 -16.37 3.57 -16.58
C GLU A 18 -15.42 4.11 -17.66
N LYS A 19 -14.57 5.09 -17.31
CA LYS A 19 -13.78 5.86 -18.30
C LYS A 19 -12.37 5.35 -18.52
N GLY A 20 -11.82 4.57 -17.61
CA GLY A 20 -10.40 4.17 -17.68
C GLY A 20 -10.15 2.70 -17.41
N LEU A 21 -10.68 2.16 -16.31
CA LEU A 21 -10.20 0.89 -15.78
C LEU A 21 -10.87 -0.34 -16.42
N LYS A 22 -12.13 -0.24 -16.87
CA LYS A 22 -12.82 -1.34 -17.58
C LYS A 22 -12.14 -1.75 -18.89
N ALA A 23 -11.36 -0.86 -19.51
CA ALA A 23 -10.62 -1.18 -20.72
C ALA A 23 -9.46 -2.18 -20.45
N LEU A 24 -9.08 -2.38 -19.19
CA LEU A 24 -7.92 -3.16 -18.79
C LEU A 24 -8.28 -4.52 -18.20
N GLY A 25 -9.55 -4.75 -17.86
CA GLY A 25 -9.99 -5.97 -17.24
C GLY A 25 -11.31 -5.83 -16.49
N GLU A 26 -11.64 -6.86 -15.74
CA GLU A 26 -12.81 -6.85 -14.87
C GLU A 26 -12.58 -5.88 -13.70
N VAL A 27 -13.58 -5.01 -13.46
CA VAL A 27 -13.58 -4.10 -12.32
C VAL A 27 -14.75 -4.45 -11.41
N ILE A 28 -14.44 -4.95 -10.22
CA ILE A 28 -15.46 -5.26 -9.19
C ILE A 28 -15.51 -4.11 -8.20
N LEU A 29 -16.66 -3.44 -8.10
CA LEU A 29 -16.91 -2.37 -7.12
C LEU A 29 -17.66 -2.94 -5.92
N ARG A 30 -17.03 -2.90 -4.75
CA ARG A 30 -17.67 -3.24 -3.46
C ARG A 30 -17.98 -1.97 -2.68
N ARG A 31 -19.24 -1.83 -2.25
CA ARG A 31 -19.73 -0.72 -1.43
C ARG A 31 -19.97 -1.20 0.00
N LYS A 32 -19.57 -0.35 0.95
CA LYS A 32 -19.62 -0.46 2.42
C LYS A 32 -20.50 -1.55 3.07
N GLY A 33 -19.88 -2.27 4.01
CA GLY A 33 -20.45 -3.06 5.10
C GLY A 33 -19.70 -2.79 6.43
N GLY A 34 -20.04 -1.69 7.12
CA GLY A 34 -19.56 -1.40 8.50
C GLY A 34 -18.09 -0.96 8.62
N ARG A 35 -17.62 -0.71 9.86
CA ARG A 35 -16.19 -0.58 10.16
C ARG A 35 -15.61 -1.98 10.36
N PRO A 36 -14.46 -2.32 9.73
CA PRO A 36 -13.46 -1.42 9.16
C PRO A 36 -13.46 -1.40 7.61
N GLU A 37 -14.59 -1.41 6.92
CA GLU A 37 -14.59 -1.38 5.45
C GLU A 37 -14.42 0.05 4.87
N PRO A 38 -13.77 0.19 3.70
CA PRO A 38 -13.66 1.46 2.98
C PRO A 38 -14.98 1.83 2.30
N ASP A 39 -15.14 3.11 1.95
CA ASP A 39 -16.32 3.58 1.22
C ASP A 39 -16.39 2.97 -0.19
N VAL A 40 -15.22 2.77 -0.80
CA VAL A 40 -15.10 2.05 -2.08
C VAL A 40 -13.86 1.16 -2.08
N LEU A 41 -14.08 -0.10 -2.46
CA LEU A 41 -13.03 -1.04 -2.85
C LEU A 41 -13.27 -1.45 -4.30
N MET A 42 -12.25 -1.28 -5.13
CA MET A 42 -12.20 -1.71 -6.52
C MET A 42 -11.23 -2.88 -6.63
N GLU A 43 -11.54 -3.86 -7.47
CA GLU A 43 -10.58 -4.91 -7.83
C GLU A 43 -10.35 -4.86 -9.33
N LEU A 44 -9.08 -4.70 -9.76
CA LEU A 44 -8.68 -4.67 -11.17
C LEU A 44 -7.61 -5.73 -11.42
N ASN A 45 -7.96 -6.78 -12.17
CA ASN A 45 -7.09 -7.93 -12.44
C ASN A 45 -6.45 -8.50 -11.16
N GLY A 46 -7.24 -8.63 -10.10
CA GLY A 46 -6.79 -9.13 -8.79
C GLY A 46 -6.05 -8.13 -7.90
N VAL A 47 -5.75 -6.91 -8.39
CA VAL A 47 -5.20 -5.83 -7.56
C VAL A 47 -6.34 -5.09 -6.87
N ARG A 48 -6.30 -5.05 -5.55
CA ARG A 48 -7.29 -4.36 -4.71
C ARG A 48 -6.91 -2.90 -4.56
N ILE A 49 -7.76 -2.01 -5.06
CA ILE A 49 -7.58 -0.56 -5.06
C ILE A 49 -8.65 0.08 -4.17
N VAL A 50 -8.24 0.86 -3.18
CA VAL A 50 -9.15 1.66 -2.35
C VAL A 50 -9.04 3.13 -2.71
N ILE A 51 -10.18 3.83 -2.74
CA ILE A 51 -10.23 5.28 -2.92
C ILE A 51 -10.76 5.89 -1.63
N GLU A 52 -9.92 6.66 -0.95
CA GLU A 52 -10.30 7.46 0.22
C GLU A 52 -10.35 8.93 -0.21
N GLY A 53 -11.53 9.53 -0.07
CA GLY A 53 -11.74 10.93 -0.43
C GLY A 53 -12.20 11.79 0.74
N LYS A 54 -11.64 13.00 0.84
CA LYS A 54 -11.95 13.98 1.88
C LYS A 54 -12.09 15.40 1.34
N LYS A 55 -12.81 16.24 2.09
CA LYS A 55 -12.83 17.70 1.86
C LYS A 55 -11.44 18.33 2.04
N PRO A 56 -11.22 19.53 1.47
CA PRO A 56 -9.97 20.28 1.64
C PRO A 56 -9.58 20.49 3.10
N GLY A 57 -8.28 20.35 3.39
CA GLY A 57 -7.68 20.54 4.72
C GLY A 57 -7.57 19.27 5.56
N MET A 58 -7.98 18.12 5.03
CA MET A 58 -8.01 16.82 5.73
C MET A 58 -6.94 15.85 5.21
N TRP A 59 -5.87 16.36 4.61
CA TRP A 59 -4.83 15.54 3.98
C TRP A 59 -4.17 14.55 4.93
N ASP A 60 -3.81 14.97 6.14
CA ASP A 60 -3.16 14.08 7.09
C ASP A 60 -4.09 12.93 7.53
N VAL A 61 -5.40 13.19 7.60
CA VAL A 61 -6.41 12.16 7.86
C VAL A 61 -6.48 11.16 6.70
N LEU A 62 -6.46 11.63 5.45
CA LEU A 62 -6.40 10.76 4.27
C LEU A 62 -5.17 9.84 4.30
N VAL A 63 -4.01 10.41 4.64
CA VAL A 63 -2.76 9.66 4.74
C VAL A 63 -2.87 8.55 5.79
N GLU A 64 -3.34 8.87 7.00
CA GLU A 64 -3.48 7.86 8.05
C GLU A 64 -4.54 6.80 7.72
N GLN A 65 -5.67 7.18 7.12
CA GLN A 65 -6.68 6.22 6.67
C GLN A 65 -6.13 5.24 5.62
N CYS A 66 -5.48 5.76 4.58
CA CYS A 66 -4.86 4.91 3.57
C CYS A 66 -3.77 4.01 4.15
N LYS A 67 -3.02 4.52 5.14
CA LYS A 67 -2.06 3.71 5.88
C LYS A 67 -2.74 2.54 6.58
N GLU A 68 -3.79 2.80 7.36
CA GLU A 68 -4.55 1.76 8.06
C GLU A 68 -5.11 0.71 7.10
N ARG A 69 -5.56 1.12 5.89
CA ARG A 69 -6.06 0.17 4.87
C ARG A 69 -4.99 -0.81 4.40
N LEU A 70 -3.79 -0.29 4.12
CA LEU A 70 -2.66 -1.12 3.69
C LEU A 70 -2.15 -2.01 4.83
N ASP A 71 -1.96 -1.46 6.04
CA ASP A 71 -1.50 -2.23 7.20
C ASP A 71 -2.52 -3.32 7.60
N GLY A 72 -3.82 -3.05 7.44
CA GLY A 72 -4.90 -4.00 7.66
C GLY A 72 -5.13 -5.00 6.52
N ASN A 73 -4.27 -5.00 5.50
CA ASN A 73 -4.38 -5.87 4.31
C ASN A 73 -5.74 -5.76 3.59
N VAL A 74 -6.37 -4.58 3.62
CA VAL A 74 -7.65 -4.31 2.95
C VAL A 74 -7.44 -4.15 1.44
N CYS A 75 -6.31 -3.58 1.03
CA CYS A 75 -6.00 -3.27 -0.36
C CYS A 75 -4.50 -3.36 -0.65
N ASP A 76 -4.16 -3.39 -1.93
CA ASP A 76 -2.78 -3.42 -2.45
C ASP A 76 -2.33 -2.00 -2.88
N LEU A 77 -3.29 -1.15 -3.26
CA LEU A 77 -3.09 0.26 -3.63
C LEU A 77 -4.19 1.12 -3.00
N CYS A 78 -3.81 2.19 -2.29
CA CYS A 78 -4.71 3.19 -1.76
C CYS A 78 -4.49 4.53 -2.47
N VAL A 79 -5.59 5.12 -2.93
CA VAL A 79 -5.64 6.41 -3.63
C VAL A 79 -6.24 7.44 -2.69
N MET A 80 -5.48 8.48 -2.39
CA MET A 80 -5.91 9.61 -1.58
C MET A 80 -6.43 10.71 -2.50
N VAL A 81 -7.64 11.19 -2.26
CA VAL A 81 -8.26 12.25 -3.06
C VAL A 81 -8.82 13.35 -2.16
N GLU A 82 -8.16 14.50 -2.15
CA GLU A 82 -8.70 15.71 -1.54
C GLU A 82 -9.46 16.51 -2.60
N TYR A 83 -10.76 16.75 -2.38
CA TYR A 83 -11.63 17.45 -3.31
C TYR A 83 -11.37 18.98 -3.33
N ALA A 84 -10.24 19.38 -3.91
CA ALA A 84 -9.71 20.75 -3.87
C ALA A 84 -10.64 21.79 -4.49
N ASP A 85 -11.18 21.54 -5.68
CA ASP A 85 -12.20 22.39 -6.31
C ASP A 85 -13.26 21.56 -7.04
N VAL A 86 -14.30 21.15 -6.31
CA VAL A 86 -15.46 20.43 -6.87
C VAL A 86 -16.72 21.26 -6.63
N LYS A 87 -17.15 22.00 -7.65
CA LYS A 87 -18.30 22.93 -7.56
C LYS A 87 -19.59 22.26 -7.99
N LEU A 88 -20.51 22.09 -7.04
CA LEU A 88 -21.88 21.67 -7.32
C LEU A 88 -22.71 22.91 -7.68
N ARG A 89 -23.20 22.97 -8.93
CA ARG A 89 -23.91 24.15 -9.47
C ARG A 89 -25.32 24.36 -8.90
N LYS A 90 -25.89 23.33 -8.25
CA LYS A 90 -27.28 23.33 -7.76
C LYS A 90 -27.34 23.13 -6.24
N LEU A 91 -28.34 23.74 -5.61
CA LEU A 91 -28.67 23.57 -4.19
C LEU A 91 -29.07 22.13 -3.84
N VAL A 92 -29.72 21.43 -4.79
CA VAL A 92 -30.04 20.00 -4.72
C VAL A 92 -29.49 19.32 -5.98
N PRO A 93 -28.22 18.87 -5.96
CA PRO A 93 -27.59 18.22 -7.10
C PRO A 93 -28.11 16.79 -7.26
N ASN A 94 -28.36 16.39 -8.51
CA ASN A 94 -28.61 14.99 -8.85
C ASN A 94 -27.29 14.25 -9.18
N GLN A 95 -27.35 12.94 -9.45
CA GLN A 95 -26.15 12.14 -9.72
C GLN A 95 -25.36 12.63 -10.96
N LEU A 96 -26.05 13.11 -12.01
CA LEU A 96 -25.41 13.67 -13.20
C LEU A 96 -24.65 14.96 -12.88
N ASP A 97 -25.23 15.83 -12.05
CA ASP A 97 -24.59 17.06 -11.60
C ASP A 97 -23.30 16.76 -10.83
N VAL A 98 -23.29 15.70 -10.01
CA VAL A 98 -22.10 15.26 -9.26
C VAL A 98 -21.05 14.66 -10.20
N LYS A 99 -21.46 13.81 -11.16
CA LYS A 99 -20.54 13.26 -12.18
C LYS A 99 -19.86 14.39 -12.96
N GLU A 100 -20.61 15.38 -13.43
CA GLU A 100 -20.05 16.53 -14.12
C GLU A 100 -19.11 17.37 -13.25
N ALA A 101 -19.47 17.58 -11.99
CA ALA A 101 -18.64 18.33 -11.05
C ALA A 101 -17.29 17.63 -10.79
N LEU A 102 -17.28 16.31 -10.70
CA LEU A 102 -16.05 15.52 -10.55
C LEU A 102 -15.21 15.53 -11.82
N LEU A 103 -15.83 15.39 -13.00
CA LEU A 103 -15.10 15.41 -14.28
C LEU A 103 -14.42 16.75 -14.56
N LYS A 104 -15.05 17.86 -14.14
CA LYS A 104 -14.52 19.23 -14.30
C LYS A 104 -13.76 19.73 -13.07
N GLY A 105 -13.71 18.92 -12.02
CA GLY A 105 -13.16 19.30 -10.73
C GLY A 105 -11.65 19.20 -10.67
N LYS A 106 -11.10 19.72 -9.59
CA LYS A 106 -9.69 19.64 -9.26
C LYS A 106 -9.48 18.92 -7.95
N PHE A 107 -8.41 18.13 -7.90
CA PHE A 107 -8.09 17.26 -6.78
C PHE A 107 -6.65 17.47 -6.33
N ASN A 108 -6.39 17.34 -5.03
CA ASN A 108 -5.03 16.99 -4.60
C ASN A 108 -4.99 15.48 -4.39
N VAL A 109 -4.03 14.82 -5.01
CA VAL A 109 -4.00 13.36 -5.10
C VAL A 109 -2.68 12.81 -4.62
N GLY A 110 -2.72 11.60 -4.10
CA GLY A 110 -1.54 10.87 -3.68
C GLY A 110 -1.83 9.38 -3.65
N PHE A 111 -0.77 8.59 -3.62
CA PHE A 111 -0.87 7.14 -3.75
C PHE A 111 0.00 6.48 -2.68
N LEU A 112 -0.50 5.39 -2.12
CA LEU A 112 0.27 4.50 -1.27
C LEU A 112 0.01 3.09 -1.72
N SER A 113 1.05 2.33 -2.00
CA SER A 113 0.95 0.93 -2.37
C SER A 113 1.59 0.03 -1.31
N TYR A 114 1.31 -1.27 -1.40
CA TYR A 114 1.99 -2.25 -0.57
C TYR A 114 3.51 -2.24 -0.86
N VAL A 115 3.96 -1.90 -2.07
CA VAL A 115 5.39 -1.78 -2.41
C VAL A 115 6.06 -0.71 -1.54
N ASP A 116 5.37 0.42 -1.33
CA ASP A 116 5.82 1.49 -0.42
C ASP A 116 5.78 1.10 1.06
N ARG A 117 5.23 -0.08 1.40
CA ARG A 117 5.09 -0.59 2.77
C ARG A 117 5.94 -1.83 3.05
N VAL A 118 6.22 -2.65 2.04
CA VAL A 118 6.95 -3.93 2.16
C VAL A 118 8.47 -3.72 2.28
N GLY A 119 9.01 -2.56 1.91
CA GLY A 119 10.45 -2.28 1.99
C GLY A 119 10.86 -1.36 3.14
N LEU A 120 11.53 -1.91 4.17
CA LEU A 120 12.53 -1.25 5.04
C LEU A 120 12.19 0.01 5.87
N ASP A 121 11.11 0.74 5.65
CA ASP A 121 10.86 2.03 6.30
C ASP A 121 10.46 1.94 7.78
N ARG A 122 10.03 0.76 8.25
CA ARG A 122 9.87 0.51 9.70
C ARG A 122 11.22 0.45 10.43
N TRP A 123 12.33 0.30 9.70
CA TRP A 123 13.69 0.19 10.25
C TRP A 123 14.63 1.32 9.78
N MET A 124 14.28 2.03 8.70
CA MET A 124 14.91 3.30 8.32
C MET A 124 14.11 4.46 8.91
N ALA A 125 14.77 5.39 9.63
CA ALA A 125 14.12 6.51 10.34
C ALA A 125 13.43 7.56 9.43
N VAL A 126 13.24 7.26 8.14
CA VAL A 126 12.64 8.15 7.15
C VAL A 126 11.38 7.49 6.61
N LYS A 127 10.22 7.92 7.13
CA LYS A 127 8.93 7.55 6.53
C LYS A 127 8.83 8.27 5.18
N PRO A 128 8.72 7.59 4.04
CA PRO A 128 8.40 8.27 2.80
C PRO A 128 7.04 8.94 3.00
N LYS A 129 7.02 10.27 2.90
CA LYS A 129 5.76 11.00 2.80
C LYS A 129 5.21 10.70 1.42
N PRO A 130 3.95 10.25 1.28
CA PRO A 130 3.35 10.09 -0.03
C PRO A 130 3.44 11.41 -0.79
N GLU A 131 3.88 11.34 -2.04
CA GLU A 131 3.89 12.50 -2.92
C GLU A 131 2.45 13.03 -3.05
N LYS A 132 2.30 14.34 -2.84
CA LYS A 132 1.04 15.06 -2.99
C LYS A 132 1.08 15.86 -4.28
N TYR A 133 0.35 15.41 -5.28
CA TYR A 133 0.13 16.16 -6.51
C TYR A 133 -1.03 17.13 -6.29
N LEU A 134 -0.84 18.40 -6.66
CA LEU A 134 -1.82 19.47 -6.43
C LEU A 134 -2.54 19.84 -7.72
N ASP A 135 -3.80 20.29 -7.59
CA ASP A 135 -4.62 20.82 -8.70
C ASP A 135 -4.76 19.87 -9.92
N VAL A 136 -4.85 18.58 -9.63
CA VAL A 136 -4.93 17.50 -10.61
C VAL A 136 -6.34 17.41 -11.19
N GLY A 137 -6.46 17.33 -12.51
CA GLY A 137 -7.73 17.09 -13.20
C GLY A 137 -8.11 15.59 -13.23
N PHE A 138 -9.34 15.27 -13.64
CA PHE A 138 -9.81 13.87 -13.68
C PHE A 138 -8.94 12.96 -14.59
N ASP A 139 -8.61 13.41 -15.80
CA ASP A 139 -7.81 12.61 -16.75
C ASP A 139 -6.36 12.42 -16.27
N GLU A 140 -5.80 13.43 -15.59
CA GLU A 140 -4.48 13.33 -14.95
C GLU A 140 -4.51 12.37 -13.75
N LEU A 141 -5.54 12.42 -12.91
CA LEU A 141 -5.74 11.46 -11.82
C LEU A 141 -5.78 10.03 -12.37
N LEU A 142 -6.52 9.80 -13.45
CA LEU A 142 -6.56 8.49 -14.11
C LEU A 142 -5.16 8.08 -14.61
N THR A 143 -4.43 9.01 -15.23
CA THR A 143 -3.07 8.76 -15.72
C THR A 143 -2.10 8.39 -14.58
N TYR A 144 -2.16 9.11 -13.45
CA TYR A 144 -1.33 8.79 -12.28
C TYR A 144 -1.72 7.46 -11.66
N LEU A 145 -3.02 7.19 -11.50
CA LEU A 145 -3.50 5.89 -11.02
C LEU A 145 -2.98 4.75 -11.90
N MET A 146 -3.01 4.92 -13.22
CA MET A 146 -2.52 3.93 -14.17
C MET A 146 -1.01 3.72 -14.09
N SER A 147 -0.24 4.80 -13.90
CA SER A 147 1.21 4.72 -13.71
C SER A 147 1.54 3.94 -12.45
N VAL A 148 0.88 4.26 -11.33
CA VAL A 148 1.11 3.57 -10.05
C VAL A 148 0.65 2.12 -10.10
N TYR A 149 -0.53 1.84 -10.65
CA TYR A 149 -1.00 0.46 -10.86
C TYR A 149 0.01 -0.38 -11.65
N SER A 150 0.52 0.17 -12.76
CA SER A 150 1.50 -0.52 -13.61
C SER A 150 2.79 -0.83 -12.85
N ARG A 151 3.21 0.04 -11.93
CA ARG A 151 4.35 -0.20 -11.04
C ARG A 151 4.06 -1.35 -10.07
N VAL A 152 2.92 -1.27 -9.37
CA VAL A 152 2.46 -2.27 -8.39
C VAL A 152 2.39 -3.68 -8.98
N VAL A 153 1.97 -3.81 -10.25
CA VAL A 153 1.90 -5.10 -10.96
C VAL A 153 3.27 -5.62 -11.40
N LYS A 154 4.21 -4.72 -11.71
CA LYS A 154 5.55 -5.09 -12.21
C LYS A 154 6.56 -5.38 -11.11
N GLU A 155 6.36 -4.84 -9.90
CA GLU A 155 7.36 -4.91 -8.84
C GLU A 155 7.39 -6.30 -8.19
N ASP A 156 8.55 -6.97 -8.23
CA ASP A 156 8.79 -8.20 -7.45
C ASP A 156 9.19 -7.84 -6.03
N ILE A 157 8.28 -8.12 -5.08
CA ILE A 157 8.53 -7.92 -3.65
C ILE A 157 9.15 -9.14 -2.95
N VAL A 158 9.08 -10.33 -3.54
CA VAL A 158 9.53 -11.56 -2.89
C VAL A 158 11.05 -11.65 -2.96
N GLY A 159 11.64 -11.30 -4.10
CA GLY A 159 13.09 -11.30 -4.30
C GLY A 159 13.86 -10.49 -3.24
N PRO A 160 13.57 -9.19 -3.03
CA PRO A 160 14.24 -8.36 -2.03
C PRO A 160 14.11 -8.91 -0.60
N VAL A 161 12.94 -9.42 -0.23
CA VAL A 161 12.70 -10.01 1.10
C VAL A 161 13.55 -11.26 1.30
N ILE A 162 13.57 -12.18 0.34
CA ILE A 162 14.41 -13.39 0.39
C ILE A 162 15.88 -13.03 0.50
N LYS A 163 16.35 -12.05 -0.30
CA LYS A 163 17.74 -11.59 -0.25
C LYS A 163 18.09 -11.10 1.16
N ARG A 164 17.23 -10.29 1.79
CA ARG A 164 17.47 -9.78 3.14
C ARG A 164 17.41 -10.86 4.21
N MET A 165 16.50 -11.83 4.10
CA MET A 165 16.45 -12.99 5.01
C MET A 165 17.78 -13.76 4.96
N ASN A 166 18.32 -14.00 3.75
CA ASN A 166 19.61 -14.65 3.59
C ASN A 166 20.76 -13.83 4.18
N GLU A 167 20.76 -12.51 4.02
CA GLU A 167 21.76 -11.63 4.66
C GLU A 167 21.73 -11.74 6.19
N VAL A 168 20.55 -11.64 6.81
CA VAL A 168 20.40 -11.73 8.27
C VAL A 168 20.77 -13.12 8.79
N LEU A 169 20.36 -14.18 8.09
CA LEU A 169 20.73 -15.56 8.45
C LEU A 169 22.24 -15.78 8.34
N ASN A 170 22.88 -15.24 7.30
CA ASN A 170 24.32 -15.33 7.15
C ASN A 170 25.06 -14.54 8.24
N GLU A 171 24.62 -13.33 8.58
CA GLU A 171 25.19 -12.56 9.69
C GLU A 171 25.04 -13.30 11.03
N PHE A 172 23.88 -13.89 11.28
CA PHE A 172 23.65 -14.71 12.47
C PHE A 172 24.56 -15.93 12.50
N ALA A 173 24.65 -16.68 11.40
CA ALA A 173 25.50 -17.86 11.29
C ALA A 173 26.98 -17.52 11.51
N VAL A 174 27.48 -16.41 10.93
CA VAL A 174 28.83 -15.91 11.15
C VAL A 174 29.05 -15.59 12.64
N LYS A 175 28.14 -14.83 13.26
CA LYS A 175 28.23 -14.48 14.69
C LYS A 175 28.25 -15.72 15.58
N VAL A 176 27.36 -16.68 15.34
CA VAL A 176 27.31 -17.95 16.09
C VAL A 176 28.61 -18.73 15.89
N SER A 177 29.08 -18.90 14.65
CA SER A 177 30.33 -19.60 14.39
C SER A 177 31.55 -18.96 15.06
N SER A 178 31.57 -17.63 15.17
CA SER A 178 32.63 -16.87 15.86
C SER A 178 32.50 -16.86 17.39
N SER A 179 31.35 -17.28 17.92
CA SER A 179 31.08 -17.38 19.37
C SER A 179 31.01 -18.83 19.87
N ILE A 180 31.24 -19.80 18.98
CA ILE A 180 31.52 -21.18 19.38
C ILE A 180 32.89 -21.20 20.03
N ASP A 181 32.87 -21.37 21.35
CA ASP A 181 34.05 -21.77 22.11
C ASP A 181 34.35 -23.23 21.75
N VAL A 182 35.34 -23.40 20.86
CA VAL A 182 35.75 -24.71 20.34
C VAL A 182 36.23 -25.61 21.48
N GLU A 183 36.79 -25.06 22.57
CA GLU A 183 37.21 -25.84 23.73
C GLU A 183 35.99 -26.39 24.48
N ARG A 184 34.99 -25.55 24.75
CA ARG A 184 33.74 -26.00 25.38
C ARG A 184 33.00 -27.05 24.54
N LEU A 185 33.01 -26.90 23.21
CA LEU A 185 32.39 -27.90 22.32
C LEU A 185 33.15 -29.23 22.34
N ARG A 186 34.48 -29.18 22.47
CA ARG A 186 35.36 -30.35 22.55
C ARG A 186 35.22 -31.09 23.88
N GLU A 187 35.04 -30.35 24.97
CA GLU A 187 34.76 -30.86 26.32
C GLU A 187 33.39 -31.57 26.37
N VAL A 188 32.32 -30.93 25.85
CA VAL A 188 30.96 -31.50 25.84
C VAL A 188 30.84 -32.74 24.95
N LEU A 189 31.61 -32.80 23.86
CA LEU A 189 31.64 -33.97 22.97
C LEU A 189 32.60 -35.08 23.45
N GLU A 190 33.23 -34.93 24.63
CA GLU A 190 34.20 -35.85 25.22
C GLU A 190 35.32 -36.31 24.24
N LEU A 191 35.69 -35.45 23.29
CA LEU A 191 36.63 -35.79 22.23
C LEU A 191 38.07 -35.97 22.74
N GLU A 192 38.36 -35.55 23.97
CA GLU A 192 39.65 -35.78 24.64
C GLU A 192 39.75 -37.21 25.20
N ARG A 193 38.67 -37.76 25.78
CA ARG A 193 38.62 -39.15 26.28
C ARG A 193 38.77 -40.18 25.16
N LEU A 194 38.14 -39.92 24.01
CA LEU A 194 38.24 -40.79 22.84
C LEU A 194 39.67 -40.90 22.30
N ARG A 195 40.52 -39.88 22.52
CA ARG A 195 41.90 -39.87 22.06
C ARG A 195 42.81 -40.63 23.01
N GLU A 196 42.60 -40.49 24.32
CA GLU A 196 43.30 -41.27 25.34
C GLU A 196 42.98 -42.77 25.24
N GLU A 197 41.72 -43.14 24.99
CA GLU A 197 41.33 -44.55 24.78
C GLU A 197 41.85 -45.18 23.47
N LEU A 198 42.17 -44.35 22.46
CA LEU A 198 42.74 -44.80 21.18
C LEU A 198 44.27 -44.93 21.24
N ASP A 199 44.94 -44.12 22.05
CA ASP A 199 46.39 -44.17 22.23
C ASP A 199 46.84 -45.22 23.28
N GLU A 200 45.91 -45.71 24.13
CA GLU A 200 46.14 -46.81 25.10
C GLU A 200 45.86 -48.23 24.52
N LYS A 201 45.55 -48.36 23.23
CA LYS A 201 45.39 -49.64 22.51
C LYS A 201 46.54 -49.91 21.54
#